data_AF-A0A2J8UCY9-F1
#
_entry.id   AF-A0A2J8UCY9-F1
#
_cell.length_a   1.000
_cell.length_b   1.000
_cell.length_c   1.000
_cell.angle_alpha   90.00
_cell.angle_beta   90.00
_cell.angle_gamma   90.00
#
_symmetry.space_group_name_H-M   'P 1'
#
loop_
_entity.id
_entity.type
_entity.pdbx_description
1 polymer ?
#
loop_
_entity_poly.entity_id
_entity_poly.type
_entity_poly.pdbx_seq_one_letter_code
_entity_poly.pdbx_strand_id
1 'polypeptide(L)'
;MIVFRLGRIRTPQGPGMVLLLPFIDSFQRVDLRTRAFNVPPCKLASKDGAVLSVGADVQFRIWDPVLSVMTVKDLNTATRMTAQNAMTKALL
;
A
#
# COMPACT_ATOMS: atom_id res chain seq x y z
N MET A 1 -1.91 15.70 0.85
CA MET A 1 -2.24 15.73 -0.60
C MET A 1 -0.93 15.91 -1.34
N ILE A 2 -0.70 15.15 -2.40
CA ILE A 2 0.48 15.34 -3.25
C ILE A 2 0.05 16.02 -4.55
N VAL A 3 0.85 16.97 -5.01
CA VAL A 3 0.62 17.67 -6.28
C VAL A 3 1.85 17.49 -7.16
N PHE A 4 1.62 16.94 -8.35
CA PHE A 4 2.61 16.80 -9.40
C PHE A 4 2.50 18.00 -10.33
N ARG A 5 3.62 18.71 -10.53
CA ARG A 5 3.74 19.76 -11.56
C ARG A 5 4.80 19.35 -12.56
N LEU A 6 4.43 19.08 -13.81
CA LEU A 6 5.37 18.69 -14.89
C LEU A 6 6.33 17.55 -14.51
N GLY A 7 5.83 16.52 -13.80
CA GLY A 7 6.67 15.41 -13.35
C GLY A 7 7.65 15.74 -12.21
N ARG A 8 7.67 16.98 -11.71
CA ARG A 8 8.36 17.36 -10.48
C ARG A 8 7.42 17.30 -9.29
N ILE A 9 7.89 16.66 -8.24
CA ILE A 9 7.16 16.50 -6.99
C ILE A 9 7.35 17.78 -6.18
N ARG A 10 6.25 18.49 -5.89
CA ARG A 10 6.28 19.56 -4.89
C ARG A 10 6.25 18.94 -3.50
N THR A 11 6.92 19.57 -2.55
CA THR A 11 6.93 19.17 -1.13
C THR A 11 5.49 18.91 -0.67
N PRO A 12 5.20 17.81 0.04
CA PRO A 12 3.85 17.50 0.49
C PRO A 12 3.34 18.64 1.38
N GLN A 13 2.46 19.46 0.83
CA GLN A 13 1.87 20.56 1.56
C GLN A 13 0.81 19.99 2.52
N GLY A 14 0.92 20.38 3.79
CA GLY A 14 -0.13 20.17 4.79
C GLY A 14 -1.45 20.82 4.35
N PRO A 15 -2.55 20.64 5.11
CA PRO A 15 -3.85 21.24 4.79
C PRO A 15 -3.71 22.78 4.70
N GLY A 16 -3.59 23.30 3.49
CA GLY A 16 -3.28 24.70 3.19
C GLY A 16 -3.55 25.03 1.72
N MET A 17 -3.45 26.32 1.35
CA MET A 17 -3.70 26.80 -0.01
C MET A 17 -2.68 26.24 -1.00
N VAL A 18 -3.14 25.36 -1.89
CA VAL A 18 -2.34 24.85 -3.00
C VAL A 18 -2.76 25.55 -4.29
N LEU A 19 -1.86 26.31 -4.90
CA LEU A 19 -2.06 26.94 -6.21
C LEU A 19 -2.02 25.86 -7.30
N LEU A 20 -3.20 25.37 -7.69
CA LEU A 20 -3.42 24.40 -8.75
C LEU A 20 -3.64 25.11 -10.10
N LEU A 21 -2.73 24.90 -11.06
CA LEU A 21 -2.94 25.25 -12.46
C LEU A 21 -3.61 24.06 -13.18
N PRO A 22 -4.85 24.23 -13.71
CA PRO A 22 -5.68 23.13 -14.19
C PRO A 22 -5.12 22.34 -15.39
N PHE A 23 -4.15 22.89 -16.13
CA PHE A 23 -3.54 22.24 -17.30
C PHE A 23 -2.25 21.47 -17.00
N ILE A 24 -1.62 21.71 -15.86
CA ILE A 24 -0.24 21.28 -15.59
C ILE A 24 -0.12 20.50 -14.28
N ASP A 25 -1.05 20.75 -13.35
CA ASP A 25 -1.00 20.19 -12.01
C ASP A 25 -1.96 18.99 -11.89
N SER A 26 -1.41 17.83 -11.54
CA SER A 26 -2.19 16.65 -11.16
C SER A 26 -2.14 16.48 -9.64
N PHE A 27 -3.30 16.48 -8.98
CA PHE A 27 -3.40 16.26 -7.54
C PHE A 27 -3.85 14.83 -7.24
N GLN A 28 -3.18 14.18 -6.29
CA GLN A 28 -3.62 12.90 -5.76
C GLN A 28 -3.73 13.00 -4.24
N ARG A 29 -4.91 12.67 -3.72
CA ARG A 29 -5.15 12.61 -2.29
C ARG A 29 -4.78 11.22 -1.79
N VAL A 30 -3.76 11.17 -0.96
CA VAL A 30 -3.33 9.95 -0.25
C VAL A 30 -3.81 10.06 1.18
N ASP A 31 -4.44 8.99 1.66
CA ASP A 31 -4.92 8.88 3.03
C ASP A 31 -3.82 8.25 3.89
N LEU A 32 -3.40 8.96 4.95
CA LEU A 32 -2.32 8.56 5.85
C LEU A 32 -2.81 7.75 7.06
N ARG A 33 -4.11 7.48 7.12
CA ARG A 33 -4.72 6.70 8.20
C ARG A 33 -4.30 5.23 8.12
N THR A 34 -4.23 4.59 9.27
CA THR A 34 -4.00 3.14 9.36
C THR A 34 -5.11 2.41 8.63
N ARG A 35 -4.74 1.53 7.70
CA ARG A 35 -5.68 0.64 7.01
C ARG A 35 -5.37 -0.80 7.41
N ALA A 36 -6.43 -1.53 7.72
CA ALA A 36 -6.39 -2.97 7.89
C ALA A 36 -6.83 -3.61 6.58
N PHE A 37 -6.11 -4.63 6.13
CA PHE A 37 -6.59 -5.53 5.09
C PHE A 37 -6.54 -6.96 5.59
N ASN A 38 -7.67 -7.64 5.43
CA ASN A 38 -7.76 -9.06 5.75
C ASN A 38 -7.21 -9.85 4.55
N VAL A 39 -6.21 -10.71 4.80
CA VAL A 39 -5.73 -11.66 3.80
C VAL A 39 -6.57 -12.93 3.93
N PRO A 40 -7.22 -13.37 2.84
CA PRO A 40 -8.07 -14.56 2.90
C PRO A 40 -7.27 -15.77 3.38
N PRO A 41 -7.88 -16.64 4.19
CA PRO A 41 -7.19 -17.79 4.77
C PRO A 41 -6.70 -18.72 3.67
N CYS A 42 -5.39 -18.97 3.66
CA CYS A 42 -4.75 -19.88 2.72
C CYS A 42 -4.57 -21.25 3.38
N LYS A 43 -4.93 -22.30 2.66
CA LYS A 43 -4.68 -23.69 3.08
C LYS A 43 -3.25 -24.04 2.69
N LEU A 44 -2.40 -24.30 3.66
CA LEU A 44 -1.00 -24.61 3.46
C LEU A 44 -0.68 -25.95 4.14
N ALA A 45 0.07 -26.80 3.45
CA ALA A 45 0.56 -28.06 3.99
C ALA A 45 1.91 -27.82 4.65
N SER A 46 2.01 -28.07 5.95
CA SER A 46 3.28 -28.04 6.67
C SER A 46 4.17 -29.20 6.24
N LYS A 47 5.48 -29.11 6.50
CA LYS A 47 6.46 -30.19 6.25
C LYS A 47 6.10 -31.52 6.91
N ASP A 48 5.34 -31.48 8.01
CA ASP A 48 4.87 -32.67 8.74
C ASP A 48 3.60 -33.31 8.13
N GLY A 49 3.12 -32.82 6.97
CA GLY A 49 1.92 -33.33 6.30
C GLY A 49 0.60 -32.85 6.91
N ALA A 50 0.64 -32.04 7.98
CA ALA A 50 -0.54 -31.41 8.54
C ALA A 50 -1.04 -30.27 7.64
N VAL A 51 -2.34 -30.26 7.34
CA VAL A 51 -3.00 -29.20 6.57
C VAL A 51 -3.50 -28.13 7.54
N LEU A 52 -2.90 -26.94 7.49
CA LEU A 52 -3.26 -25.80 8.32
C LEU A 52 -3.96 -24.75 7.45
N SER A 53 -5.02 -24.14 7.98
CA SER A 53 -5.66 -22.97 7.37
C SER A 53 -5.23 -21.74 8.15
N VAL A 54 -4.37 -20.91 7.55
CA VAL A 54 -3.83 -19.72 8.21
C VAL A 54 -4.40 -18.49 7.54
N GLY A 55 -5.07 -17.64 8.34
CA GLY A 55 -5.44 -16.28 7.97
C GLY A 55 -4.61 -15.28 8.77
N ALA A 56 -4.38 -14.09 8.22
CA ALA A 56 -3.76 -13.01 8.96
C ALA A 56 -4.45 -11.68 8.63
N ASP A 57 -4.58 -10.84 9.66
CA ASP A 57 -4.92 -9.42 9.51
C ASP A 57 -3.63 -8.62 9.41
N VAL A 58 -3.50 -7.82 8.36
CA VAL A 58 -2.30 -6.99 8.16
C VAL A 58 -2.71 -5.54 8.27
N GLN A 59 -2.12 -4.86 9.25
CA GLN A 59 -2.35 -3.45 9.52
C GLN A 59 -1.14 -2.66 9.03
N PHE A 60 -1.37 -1.72 8.11
CA PHE A 60 -0.31 -0.88 7.59
C PHE A 60 -0.71 0.59 7.62
N ARG A 61 0.29 1.45 7.76
CA ARG A 61 0.15 2.90 7.70
C ARG A 61 1.20 3.46 6.75
N ILE A 62 0.78 4.39 5.91
CA ILE A 62 1.68 5.08 4.99
C ILE A 62 2.50 6.11 5.79
N TRP A 63 3.82 5.94 5.81
CA TRP A 63 4.76 6.87 6.44
C TRP A 63 5.05 8.08 5.55
N ASP A 64 5.36 7.83 4.28
CA ASP A 64 5.62 8.88 3.30
C ASP A 64 4.67 8.74 2.08
N PRO A 65 3.77 9.71 1.86
CA PRO A 65 2.84 9.67 0.73
C PRO A 65 3.54 9.84 -0.63
N VAL A 66 4.71 10.49 -0.67
CA VAL A 66 5.45 10.74 -1.92
C VAL A 66 6.03 9.43 -2.45
N LEU A 67 6.76 8.71 -1.59
CA LEU A 67 7.28 7.38 -1.90
C LEU A 67 6.14 6.42 -2.21
N SER A 68 5.07 6.44 -1.43
CA SER A 68 3.95 5.51 -1.61
C SER A 68 3.29 5.59 -2.99
N VAL A 69 3.16 6.77 -3.57
CA VAL A 69 2.56 6.95 -4.91
C VAL A 69 3.55 6.70 -6.04
N MET A 70 4.84 7.00 -5.81
CA MET A 70 5.89 6.71 -6.78
C MET A 70 6.17 5.21 -6.91
N THR A 71 6.14 4.48 -5.81
CA THR A 71 6.54 3.06 -5.79
C THR A 71 5.44 2.13 -6.26
N VAL A 72 4.15 2.39 -5.96
CA VAL A 72 3.08 1.44 -6.27
C VAL A 72 1.81 2.16 -6.75
N LYS A 73 1.38 1.81 -7.97
CA LYS A 73 0.13 2.31 -8.58
C LYS A 73 -1.12 1.79 -7.84
N ASP A 74 -1.08 0.54 -7.38
CA ASP A 74 -2.12 -0.12 -6.58
C ASP A 74 -1.54 -0.79 -5.33
N LEU A 75 -1.48 -0.05 -4.21
CA LEU A 75 -0.95 -0.56 -2.94
C LEU A 75 -1.67 -1.84 -2.49
N ASN A 76 -3.00 -1.90 -2.65
CA ASN A 76 -3.78 -3.04 -2.17
C ASN A 76 -3.41 -4.37 -2.86
N THR A 77 -3.16 -4.36 -4.17
CA THR A 77 -2.85 -5.60 -4.90
C THR A 77 -1.41 -6.04 -4.62
N ALA A 78 -0.46 -5.10 -4.59
CA ALA A 78 0.94 -5.39 -4.27
C ALA A 78 1.11 -5.94 -2.85
N THR A 79 0.43 -5.35 -1.86
CA THR A 79 0.50 -5.83 -0.47
C THR A 79 -0.18 -7.19 -0.31
N ARG A 80 -1.28 -7.46 -1.03
CA ARG A 80 -1.92 -8.80 -1.04
C ARG A 80 -0.98 -9.87 -1.59
N MET A 81 -0.35 -9.61 -2.74
CA MET A 81 0.60 -10.56 -3.33
C MET A 81 1.82 -10.78 -2.42
N THR A 82 2.34 -9.72 -1.82
CA THR A 82 3.47 -9.80 -0.89
C THR A 82 3.10 -10.59 0.37
N ALA A 83 1.93 -10.34 0.94
CA ALA A 83 1.45 -11.05 2.12
C ALA A 83 1.24 -12.53 1.83
N GLN A 84 0.64 -12.87 0.68
CA GLN A 84 0.44 -14.25 0.26
C GLN A 84 1.78 -14.99 0.05
N ASN A 85 2.76 -14.33 -0.56
CA ASN A 85 4.10 -14.89 -0.74
C ASN A 85 4.85 -15.06 0.60
N ALA A 86 4.72 -14.11 1.52
CA ALA A 86 5.31 -14.18 2.85
C ALA A 86 4.73 -15.33 3.68
N MET A 87 3.41 -15.52 3.65
CA MET A 87 2.74 -16.65 4.32
C MET A 87 3.24 -18.00 3.78
N THR A 88 3.34 -18.12 2.47
CA THR A 88 3.81 -19.35 1.82
C THR A 88 5.28 -19.65 2.18
N LYS A 89 6.13 -18.62 2.24
CA LYS A 89 7.56 -18.77 2.59
C LYS A 89 7.80 -19.05 4.08
N ALA A 90 6.98 -18.54 4.98
CA ALA A 90 7.17 -18.74 6.42
C ALA A 90 6.82 -20.18 6.88
N LEU A 91 6.07 -20.93 6.07
CA LEU A 91 5.59 -22.27 6.38
C LEU A 91 6.37 -23.41 5.69
N LEU A 92 7.28 -23.07 4.76
CA LEU A 92 8.19 -24.01 4.07
C LEU A 92 9.60 -23.93 4.67
#